data_AF-A0A2W4JG57-F1
#
_entry.id   AF-A0A2W4JG57-F1
#
_cell.length_a   1.000
_cell.length_b   1.000
_cell.length_c   1.000
_cell.angle_alpha   90.00
_cell.angle_beta   90.00
_cell.angle_gamma   90.00
#
_symmetry.space_group_name_H-M   'P 1'
#
loop_
_entity.id
_entity.type
_entity.pdbx_description
1 polymer ?
#
loop_
_entity_poly.entity_id
_entity_poly.type
_entity_poly.pdbx_seq_one_letter_code
_entity_poly.pdbx_strand_id
1 'polypeptide(L)'
;GPLRSGHICVAAAERTSGLRDTVPVGSVLPMTAGSAAQVLLAWEPPEAVMPLLPRCKFTARTLAEVRRRGWAQSIAEREPGVASVSAPVRDRTGRVIAAISISGPIERLGRRPGERHAMAVVRAGQRLSGL
;
A
#
# COMPACT_ATOMS: atom_id res chain seq x y z
N GLY A 1 12.45 3.27 16.43
CA GLY A 1 12.24 1.88 16.87
C GLY A 1 12.33 0.96 15.65
N PRO A 2 12.65 -0.34 15.81
CA PRO A 2 12.75 -1.24 14.66
C PRO A 2 11.42 -1.32 13.91
N LEU A 3 11.47 -1.35 12.58
CA LEU A 3 10.28 -1.52 11.75
C LEU A 3 9.62 -2.86 12.09
N ARG A 4 8.29 -2.84 12.23
CA ARG A 4 7.50 -4.05 12.43
C ARG A 4 7.62 -4.95 11.19
N SER A 5 7.58 -6.27 11.39
CA SER A 5 7.65 -7.25 10.29
C SER A 5 6.41 -7.25 9.39
N GLY A 6 5.30 -6.67 9.86
CA GLY A 6 4.03 -6.60 9.14
C GLY A 6 3.23 -5.34 9.46
N HIS A 7 2.16 -5.13 8.69
CA HIS A 7 1.12 -4.13 8.90
C HIS A 7 -0.25 -4.81 9.01
N ILE A 8 -1.21 -4.15 9.67
CA ILE A 8 -2.51 -4.75 9.98
C ILE A 8 -3.60 -4.03 9.20
N CYS A 9 -4.52 -4.79 8.60
CA CYS A 9 -5.76 -4.23 8.07
C CYS A 9 -6.67 -3.80 9.22
N VAL A 10 -6.87 -2.50 9.41
CA VAL A 10 -7.69 -1.96 10.52
C VAL A 10 -9.12 -1.61 10.09
N ALA A 11 -9.36 -1.47 8.79
CA ALA A 11 -10.66 -1.17 8.21
C ALA A 11 -10.74 -1.73 6.80
N ALA A 12 -11.91 -2.25 6.44
CA ALA A 12 -12.20 -2.77 5.11
C ALA A 12 -13.60 -2.31 4.69
N ALA A 13 -13.75 -1.98 3.41
CA ALA A 13 -15.05 -1.74 2.80
C ALA A 13 -15.30 -2.80 1.74
N GLU A 14 -16.29 -3.66 1.97
CA GLU A 14 -16.67 -4.72 1.04
C GLU A 14 -17.85 -4.29 0.18
N ARG A 15 -17.92 -4.80 -1.06
CA ARG A 15 -19.17 -4.75 -1.81
C ARG A 15 -20.16 -5.72 -1.19
N THR A 16 -21.43 -5.36 -1.21
CA THR A 16 -22.54 -6.21 -0.72
C THR A 16 -22.85 -7.40 -1.62
N SER A 17 -22.26 -7.48 -2.82
CA SER A 17 -22.40 -8.60 -3.76
C SER A 17 -21.15 -8.78 -4.64
N GLY A 18 -20.94 -10.01 -5.14
CA GLY A 18 -19.81 -10.40 -5.98
C GLY A 18 -18.66 -11.08 -5.22
N LEU A 19 -17.55 -11.32 -5.93
CA LEU A 19 -16.36 -11.97 -5.38
C LEU A 19 -15.73 -11.15 -4.24
N ARG A 20 -15.48 -11.82 -3.11
CA ARG A 20 -14.87 -11.21 -1.90
C ARG A 20 -13.35 -11.32 -1.97
N ASP A 21 -12.72 -10.34 -2.60
CA ASP A 21 -11.25 -10.22 -2.68
C ASP A 21 -10.68 -9.20 -1.66
N THR A 22 -11.48 -8.83 -0.66
CA THR A 22 -11.08 -7.82 0.33
C THR A 22 -10.20 -8.46 1.39
N VAL A 23 -9.13 -7.76 1.77
CA VAL A 23 -8.31 -8.16 2.92
C VAL A 23 -9.13 -7.98 4.20
N PRO A 24 -9.40 -9.05 4.98
CA PRO A 24 -10.20 -8.94 6.21
C PRO A 24 -9.53 -8.04 7.26
N VAL A 25 -10.34 -7.32 8.05
CA VAL A 25 -9.85 -6.61 9.24
C VAL A 25 -9.16 -7.60 10.20
N GLY A 26 -8.05 -7.16 10.79
CA GLY A 26 -7.19 -7.99 11.64
C GLY A 26 -6.14 -8.79 10.88
N SER A 27 -6.21 -8.86 9.54
CA SER A 27 -5.20 -9.54 8.73
C SER A 27 -3.84 -8.85 8.86
N VAL A 28 -2.81 -9.63 9.17
CA VAL A 28 -1.42 -9.18 9.20
C VAL A 28 -0.77 -9.44 7.84
N LEU A 29 -0.34 -8.37 7.18
CA LEU A 29 0.29 -8.39 5.88
C LEU A 29 1.80 -8.09 6.00
N PRO A 30 2.65 -8.66 5.13
CA PRO A 30 4.10 -8.46 5.22
C PRO A 30 4.50 -7.01 4.87
N MET A 31 5.56 -6.51 5.50
CA MET A 31 6.20 -5.25 5.08
C MET A 31 7.10 -5.40 3.85
N THR A 32 7.24 -6.61 3.30
CA THR A 32 8.15 -6.92 2.18
C THR A 32 7.47 -6.99 0.82
N ALA A 33 6.14 -6.87 0.75
CA ALA A 33 5.41 -7.02 -0.51
C ALA A 33 4.12 -6.19 -0.54
N GLY A 34 3.78 -5.69 -1.73
CA GLY A 34 2.51 -5.02 -1.99
C GLY A 34 2.58 -3.50 -1.89
N SER A 35 1.62 -2.84 -2.55
CA SER A 35 1.57 -1.38 -2.64
C SER A 35 1.41 -0.68 -1.29
N ALA A 36 0.69 -1.26 -0.33
CA ALA A 36 0.57 -0.72 1.03
C ALA A 36 1.93 -0.71 1.76
N ALA A 37 2.70 -1.80 1.68
CA ALA A 37 4.04 -1.86 2.27
C ALA A 37 4.99 -0.84 1.63
N GLN A 38 4.93 -0.66 0.31
CA GLN A 38 5.69 0.37 -0.39
C GLN A 38 5.33 1.78 0.11
N VAL A 39 4.04 2.08 0.32
CA VAL A 39 3.59 3.36 0.88
C VAL A 39 4.11 3.56 2.30
N LEU A 40 3.98 2.55 3.16
CA LEU A 40 4.40 2.66 4.56
C LEU A 40 5.92 2.84 4.69
N LEU A 41 6.72 2.30 3.77
CA LEU A 41 8.18 2.40 3.81
C LEU A 41 8.76 3.61 3.07
N ALA A 42 8.05 4.23 2.13
CA ALA A 42 8.63 5.26 1.25
C ALA A 42 9.02 6.58 1.96
N TRP A 43 8.50 6.80 3.17
CA TRP A 43 8.80 7.95 4.03
C TRP A 43 9.52 7.58 5.33
N GLU A 44 9.84 6.30 5.54
CA GLU A 44 10.62 5.86 6.69
C GLU A 44 12.10 6.24 6.51
N PRO A 45 12.86 6.38 7.61
CA PRO A 45 14.28 6.70 7.56
C PRO A 45 15.05 5.62 6.78
N PRO A 46 16.05 5.99 5.95
CA PRO A 46 16.85 5.04 5.20
C PRO A 46 17.45 3.91 6.06
N GLU A 47 17.94 4.24 7.26
CA GLU A 47 18.51 3.30 8.22
C GLU A 47 17.52 2.23 8.71
N ALA A 48 16.22 2.56 8.72
CA ALA A 48 15.17 1.61 9.07
C ALA A 48 14.84 0.68 7.89
N VAL A 49 14.79 1.23 6.67
CA VAL A 49 14.35 0.54 5.46
C VAL A 49 15.45 -0.34 4.85
N MET A 50 16.70 0.13 4.85
CA MET A 50 17.83 -0.54 4.19
C MET A 50 18.02 -2.02 4.60
N PRO A 51 17.95 -2.39 5.90
CA PRO A 51 18.06 -3.80 6.32
C PRO A 51 16.89 -4.69 5.87
N LEU A 52 15.76 -4.11 5.48
CA LEU A 52 14.58 -4.83 5.01
C LEU A 52 14.60 -5.09 3.50
N LEU A 53 15.15 -4.15 2.72
CA LEU A 53 15.14 -4.17 1.25
C LEU A 53 15.58 -5.49 0.60
N PRO A 54 16.61 -6.21 1.08
CA PRO A 54 17.00 -7.50 0.48
C PRO A 54 15.90 -8.57 0.49
N ARG A 55 14.89 -8.42 1.37
CA ARG A 55 13.75 -9.33 1.50
C ARG A 55 12.50 -8.83 0.76
N CYS A 56 12.54 -7.61 0.22
CA CYS A 56 11.38 -6.99 -0.42
C CYS A 56 11.21 -7.43 -1.87
N LYS A 57 9.95 -7.43 -2.34
CA LYS A 57 9.58 -7.58 -3.75
C LYS A 57 9.71 -6.27 -4.56
N PHE A 58 10.15 -5.20 -3.90
CA PHE A 58 10.35 -3.87 -4.46
C PHE A 58 11.72 -3.31 -4.03
N THR A 59 12.16 -2.26 -4.71
CA THR A 59 13.51 -1.70 -4.56
C THR A 59 13.51 -0.32 -3.90
N ALA A 60 14.68 0.17 -3.47
CA ALA A 60 14.85 1.56 -3.06
C ALA A 60 14.37 2.55 -4.14
N ARG A 61 14.60 2.23 -5.42
CA ARG A 61 14.09 3.01 -6.56
C ARG A 61 12.56 3.07 -6.57
N THR A 62 11.90 1.94 -6.32
CA THR A 62 10.44 1.87 -6.23
C THR A 62 9.93 2.81 -5.12
N LEU A 63 10.56 2.78 -3.94
CA LEU A 63 10.19 3.65 -2.83
C LEU A 63 10.41 5.14 -3.14
N ALA A 64 11.51 5.48 -3.82
CA ALA A 64 11.76 6.85 -4.28
C ALA A 64 10.68 7.34 -5.27
N GLU A 65 10.26 6.47 -6.20
CA GLU A 65 9.17 6.77 -7.13
C GLU A 65 7.83 6.95 -6.41
N VAL A 66 7.53 6.10 -5.43
CA VAL A 66 6.34 6.21 -4.57
C VAL A 66 6.33 7.55 -3.83
N ARG A 67 7.46 7.94 -3.23
CA ARG A 67 7.59 9.23 -2.55
C ARG A 67 7.36 10.40 -3.50
N ARG A 68 7.92 10.33 -4.73
CA ARG A 68 7.78 11.38 -5.76
C ARG A 68 6.34 11.54 -6.25
N ARG A 69 5.63 10.44 -6.51
CA ARG A 69 4.28 10.48 -7.11
C ARG A 69 3.13 10.47 -6.08
N GLY A 70 3.42 10.14 -4.83
CA GLY A 70 2.45 10.11 -3.74
C GLY A 70 1.54 8.88 -3.70
N TRP A 71 1.86 7.82 -4.44
CA TRP A 71 1.10 6.57 -4.46
C TRP A 71 1.98 5.39 -4.89
N ALA A 72 1.53 4.16 -4.60
CA ALA A 72 2.20 2.93 -4.99
C ALA A 72 1.26 2.01 -5.77
N GLN A 73 1.83 1.13 -6.58
CA GLN A 73 1.12 -0.01 -7.15
C GLN A 73 2.00 -1.26 -7.06
N SER A 74 1.37 -2.42 -6.99
CA SER A 74 2.05 -3.71 -6.99
C SER A 74 1.28 -4.72 -7.82
N ILE A 75 1.99 -5.58 -8.55
CA ILE A 75 1.42 -6.66 -9.36
C ILE A 75 2.02 -7.99 -8.91
N ALA A 76 1.17 -8.92 -8.48
CA ALA A 76 1.55 -10.26 -8.04
C ALA A 76 2.65 -10.31 -6.94
N GLU A 77 2.83 -9.22 -6.18
CA GLU A 77 3.87 -9.17 -5.14
C GLU A 77 3.47 -9.94 -3.89
N ARG A 78 2.21 -9.81 -3.46
CA ARG A 78 1.68 -10.46 -2.25
C ARG A 78 1.16 -11.86 -2.56
N GLU A 79 0.34 -11.96 -3.59
CA GLU A 79 -0.30 -13.20 -4.05
C GLU A 79 -0.28 -13.24 -5.58
N PRO A 80 0.02 -14.39 -6.20
CA PRO A 80 -0.15 -14.56 -7.64
C PRO A 80 -1.57 -14.17 -8.07
N GLY A 81 -1.70 -13.44 -9.17
CA GLY A 81 -3.01 -13.00 -9.68
C GLY A 81 -3.58 -11.75 -9.02
N VAL A 82 -2.95 -11.17 -7.98
CA VAL A 82 -3.49 -9.98 -7.28
C VAL A 82 -2.72 -8.71 -7.65
N ALA A 83 -3.45 -7.65 -7.98
CA ALA A 83 -2.93 -6.29 -8.12
C ALA A 83 -3.44 -5.39 -6.99
N SER A 84 -2.70 -4.33 -6.69
CA SER A 84 -3.18 -3.29 -5.79
C SER A 84 -2.57 -1.91 -6.10
N VAL A 85 -3.25 -0.88 -5.62
CA VAL A 85 -2.81 0.52 -5.66
C VAL A 85 -3.14 1.18 -4.32
N SER A 86 -2.17 1.89 -3.77
CA SER A 86 -2.27 2.49 -2.42
C SER A 86 -1.81 3.93 -2.39
N ALA A 87 -2.34 4.69 -1.44
CA ALA A 87 -1.90 6.04 -1.12
C ALA A 87 -1.70 6.22 0.40
N PRO A 88 -0.79 7.10 0.82
CA PRO A 88 -0.55 7.40 2.22
C PRO A 88 -1.72 8.12 2.87
N VAL A 89 -1.99 7.77 4.13
CA VAL A 89 -2.78 8.55 5.08
C VAL A 89 -1.82 9.19 6.07
N ARG A 90 -1.96 10.49 6.29
CA ARG A 90 -1.04 11.28 7.12
C ARG A 90 -1.72 11.84 8.36
N ASP A 91 -0.98 11.88 9.46
CA ASP A 91 -1.38 12.65 10.62
C ASP A 91 -1.18 14.16 10.40
N ARG A 92 -1.53 14.96 11.41
CA ARG A 92 -1.42 16.43 11.38
C ARG A 92 0.02 16.95 11.32
N THR A 93 1.02 16.10 11.57
CA THR A 93 2.45 16.42 11.42
C THR A 93 2.97 16.11 10.01
N GLY A 94 2.14 15.49 9.17
CA GLY A 94 2.51 15.05 7.82
C GLY A 94 3.18 13.67 7.78
N ARG A 95 3.28 12.99 8.93
CA ARG A 95 3.84 11.63 9.01
C ARG A 95 2.83 10.63 8.43
N VAL A 96 3.32 9.69 7.64
CA VAL A 96 2.50 8.57 7.14
C VAL A 96 2.23 7.61 8.28
N ILE A 97 0.95 7.41 8.61
CA ILE A 97 0.49 6.55 9.70
C ILE A 97 -0.29 5.33 9.22
N ALA A 98 -0.80 5.37 7.98
CA ALA A 98 -1.51 4.26 7.35
C ALA A 98 -1.44 4.36 5.82
N ALA A 99 -1.94 3.34 5.15
CA ALA A 99 -2.15 3.33 3.70
C ALA A 99 -3.60 2.94 3.39
N ILE A 100 -4.26 3.69 2.51
CA ILE A 100 -5.54 3.30 1.92
C ILE A 100 -5.29 2.63 0.59
N SER A 101 -6.01 1.54 0.31
CA SER A 101 -5.71 0.66 -0.81
C SER A 101 -6.96 0.19 -1.54
N ILE A 102 -6.83 -0.03 -2.85
CA ILE A 102 -7.73 -0.88 -3.63
C ILE A 102 -6.93 -2.10 -4.06
N SER A 103 -7.49 -3.30 -3.88
CA SER A 103 -6.89 -4.57 -4.29
C SER A 103 -7.90 -5.50 -4.96
N GLY A 104 -7.40 -6.46 -5.72
CA GLY A 104 -8.20 -7.47 -6.39
C GLY A 104 -7.46 -8.19 -7.52
N PRO A 105 -8.16 -9.04 -8.29
CA PRO A 105 -7.58 -9.81 -9.38
C PRO A 105 -7.01 -8.90 -10.47
N ILE A 106 -5.86 -9.30 -11.03
CA ILE A 106 -5.18 -8.62 -12.14
C ILE A 106 -6.11 -8.54 -13.35
N GLU A 107 -6.96 -9.54 -13.57
CA GLU A 107 -7.95 -9.58 -14.64
C GLU A 107 -8.92 -8.40 -14.57
N ARG A 108 -9.19 -7.89 -13.36
CA ARG A 108 -10.13 -6.78 -13.11
C ARG A 108 -9.44 -5.42 -12.98
N LEU A 109 -8.29 -5.38 -12.31
CA LEU A 109 -7.53 -4.15 -12.03
C LEU A 109 -6.51 -3.81 -13.13
N GLY A 110 -6.17 -4.77 -13.98
CA GLY A 110 -5.11 -4.67 -14.98
C GLY A 110 -3.71 -4.77 -14.39
N ARG A 111 -2.71 -4.77 -15.29
CA ARG A 111 -1.28 -4.79 -14.93
C ARG A 111 -0.71 -3.41 -14.58
N ARG A 112 -1.53 -2.36 -14.68
CA ARG A 112 -1.19 -0.96 -14.36
C ARG A 112 -2.34 -0.28 -13.61
N PRO A 113 -2.71 -0.77 -12.41
CA PRO A 113 -3.87 -0.27 -11.68
C PRO A 113 -3.75 1.22 -11.33
N GLY A 114 -2.52 1.75 -11.24
CA GLY A 114 -2.27 3.17 -11.04
C GLY A 114 -2.85 4.07 -12.13
N GLU A 115 -2.87 3.64 -13.40
CA GLU A 115 -3.40 4.44 -14.52
C GLU A 115 -4.88 4.79 -14.32
N ARG A 116 -5.64 3.88 -13.70
CA ARG A 116 -7.09 4.05 -13.49
C ARG A 116 -7.47 4.51 -12.09
N HIS A 117 -6.71 4.08 -11.07
CA HIS A 117 -7.16 4.15 -9.68
C HIS A 117 -6.32 5.06 -8.78
N ALA A 118 -5.13 5.50 -9.21
CA ALA A 118 -4.25 6.32 -8.37
C ALA A 118 -4.93 7.58 -7.84
N MET A 119 -5.61 8.33 -8.71
CA MET A 119 -6.31 9.55 -8.31
C MET A 119 -7.42 9.31 -7.28
N ALA A 120 -8.12 8.17 -7.38
CA ALA A 120 -9.17 7.82 -6.43
C ALA A 120 -8.59 7.51 -5.05
N VAL A 121 -7.54 6.69 -4.97
CA VAL A 121 -6.92 6.33 -3.69
C VAL A 121 -6.20 7.52 -3.05
N VAL A 122 -5.55 8.38 -3.84
CA VAL A 122 -4.90 9.60 -3.32
C VAL A 122 -5.92 10.54 -2.69
N ARG A 123 -7.05 10.80 -3.37
CA ARG A 123 -8.12 11.64 -2.81
C ARG A 123 -8.70 11.03 -1.54
N ALA A 124 -8.88 9.71 -1.50
CA ALA A 124 -9.36 9.03 -0.29
C ALA A 124 -8.35 9.16 0.87
N GLY A 125 -7.05 8.98 0.58
CA GLY A 125 -5.99 9.15 1.57
C GLY A 125 -5.93 10.58 2.12
N GLN A 126 -6.10 11.58 1.26
CA GLN A 126 -6.20 12.99 1.67
C GLN A 126 -7.39 13.27 2.59
N ARG A 127 -8.58 12.71 2.30
CA ARG A 127 -9.78 12.88 3.16
C ARG A 127 -9.62 12.24 4.53
N LEU A 128 -8.88 11.13 4.61
CA LEU A 128 -8.56 10.47 5.88
C LEU A 128 -7.42 11.16 6.64
N SER A 129 -6.64 12.01 5.96
CA SER A 129 -5.53 12.72 6.58
C SER A 129 -6.02 13.96 7.33
N GLY A 130 -5.50 14.20 8.52
CA GLY A 130 -5.85 15.39 9.31
C GLY A 130 -7.19 15.33 10.07
N LEU A 131 -7.81 14.15 10.19
CA LEU A 131 -8.60 13.81 11.37
C LEU A 131 -7.68 13.83 12.61
#